data_AF-A0A519EHV4-F1
#
_entry.id   AF-A0A519EHV4-F1
#
_cell.length_a   1.000
_cell.length_b   1.000
_cell.length_c   1.000
_cell.angle_alpha   90.00
_cell.angle_beta   90.00
_cell.angle_gamma   90.00
#
_symmetry.space_group_name_H-M   'P 1'
#
loop_
_entity.id
_entity.type
_entity.pdbx_description
1 polymer ?
#
loop_
_entity_poly.entity_id
_entity_poly.type
_entity_poly.pdbx_seq_one_letter_code
_entity_poly.pdbx_strand_id
1 'polypeptide(L)'
;HHVTHYKYDRPVQLGPQVVRLRPAPHCRSNVISYSLQVEPAEHFVNWMQDPFANYQARLVFPEKTTEFKVTVDLVVEMAVYNPFDFFLEPQAENFPFKYTASQADELAPYLVTEAPTPLLKAYIDKVDRKEQRTIDFLVGINQQVQKDVNYLIRMEPGVQTPEETLTNGSGSCRDSGWLLVQLLRHCGLAARFVSGYLIQLTPDVKALDGPSGTTVDFTDLHAWCEVFLPGAGWVGLDATSGLLAGEGHIPLACTPTPSSAAPIEGVVDDAEVEFGHEMKVTRIYESPRVTKPYTEEEWAEVLALGDAVDKRLMAGDVRLTMGGEPTYVATSDRDAAEWNTDALGPTKRGYAT
;
A
#
# COMPACT_ATOMS: atom_id res chain seq x y z
N HIS A 1 12.30 -6.62 -8.91
CA HIS A 1 12.53 -7.10 -10.28
C HIS A 1 11.21 -7.61 -10.83
N HIS A 2 10.82 -7.16 -12.02
CA HIS A 2 9.62 -7.60 -12.72
C HIS A 2 9.96 -7.79 -14.20
N VAL A 3 9.66 -8.96 -14.75
CA VAL A 3 9.70 -9.27 -16.18
C VAL A 3 8.31 -9.66 -16.66
N THR A 4 7.86 -9.05 -17.75
CA THR A 4 6.75 -9.53 -18.56
C THR A 4 7.29 -9.88 -19.95
N HIS A 5 7.03 -11.10 -20.42
CA HIS A 5 7.56 -11.63 -21.67
C HIS A 5 6.45 -12.24 -22.52
N TYR A 6 6.30 -11.73 -23.73
CA TYR A 6 5.45 -12.29 -24.77
C TYR A 6 6.35 -12.94 -25.82
N LYS A 7 6.15 -14.23 -26.10
CA LYS A 7 6.79 -14.94 -27.21
C LYS A 7 5.73 -15.30 -28.23
N TYR A 8 5.98 -14.96 -29.48
CA TYR A 8 5.08 -15.20 -30.60
C TYR A 8 5.58 -16.39 -31.42
N ASP A 9 4.66 -17.19 -31.93
CA ASP A 9 4.96 -18.35 -32.78
C ASP A 9 5.55 -17.96 -34.15
N ARG A 10 5.48 -16.68 -34.52
CA ARG A 10 6.01 -16.10 -35.76
C ARG A 10 6.41 -14.63 -35.58
N PRO A 11 7.21 -14.06 -36.51
CA PRO A 11 7.49 -12.62 -36.50
C PRO A 11 6.22 -11.79 -36.69
N VAL A 12 5.87 -10.97 -35.70
CA VAL A 12 4.71 -10.07 -35.69
C VAL A 12 5.14 -8.61 -35.80
N GLN A 13 4.30 -7.78 -36.41
CA GLN A 13 4.40 -6.34 -36.23
C GLN A 13 3.79 -5.96 -34.88
N LEU A 14 4.59 -5.33 -34.03
CA LEU A 14 4.07 -4.63 -32.85
C LEU A 14 3.60 -3.25 -33.30
N GLY A 15 2.31 -2.97 -33.10
CA GLY A 15 1.78 -1.61 -33.16
C GLY A 15 2.26 -0.78 -31.97
N PRO A 16 1.75 0.45 -31.80
CA PRO A 16 2.08 1.27 -30.63
C PRO A 16 1.76 0.52 -29.33
N GLN A 17 2.75 0.41 -28.44
CA GLN A 17 2.58 -0.14 -27.10
C GLN A 17 2.63 0.99 -26.07
N VAL A 18 1.98 0.80 -24.94
CA VAL A 18 2.03 1.69 -23.78
C VAL A 18 2.36 0.85 -22.55
N VAL A 19 3.39 1.26 -21.82
CA VAL A 19 3.84 0.62 -20.57
C VAL A 19 3.66 1.59 -19.41
N ARG A 20 2.91 1.18 -18.39
CA ARG A 20 2.57 1.95 -17.18
C ARG A 20 3.19 1.33 -15.93
N LEU A 21 4.43 0.85 -16.04
CA LEU A 21 5.12 0.14 -14.96
C LEU A 21 6.07 1.03 -14.14
N ARG A 22 5.91 2.35 -14.22
CA ARG A 22 6.68 3.33 -13.43
C ARG A 22 5.83 3.83 -12.26
N PRO A 23 6.35 3.87 -11.01
CA PRO A 23 5.64 4.43 -9.87
C PRO A 23 5.06 5.81 -10.14
N ALA A 24 3.80 5.99 -9.78
CA ALA A 24 3.05 7.22 -9.97
C ALA A 24 3.68 8.37 -9.17
N PRO A 25 3.56 9.63 -9.63
CA PRO A 25 4.17 10.78 -8.96
C PRO A 25 3.76 10.98 -7.50
N HIS A 26 2.59 10.47 -7.11
CA HIS A 26 2.02 10.59 -5.77
C HIS A 26 2.32 9.37 -4.88
N CYS A 27 3.18 8.45 -5.32
CA CYS A 27 3.62 7.32 -4.49
C CYS A 27 4.25 7.86 -3.19
N ARG A 28 3.76 7.38 -2.04
CA ARG A 28 4.25 7.78 -0.72
C ARG A 28 5.60 7.13 -0.37
N SER A 29 5.82 5.91 -0.84
CA SER A 29 7.07 5.18 -0.63
C SER A 29 8.18 5.80 -1.47
N ASN A 30 9.33 6.06 -0.85
CA ASN A 30 10.43 6.74 -1.51
C ASN A 30 11.11 5.83 -2.54
N VAL A 31 10.95 6.16 -3.82
CA VAL A 31 11.56 5.42 -4.94
C VAL A 31 12.99 5.89 -5.14
N ILE A 32 13.94 5.05 -4.75
CA ILE A 32 15.38 5.33 -4.81
C ILE A 32 15.89 5.21 -6.25
N SER A 33 15.44 4.18 -6.97
CA SER A 33 15.81 4.00 -8.37
C SER A 33 14.74 3.22 -9.14
N TYR A 34 14.69 3.49 -10.44
CA TYR A 34 13.80 2.87 -11.41
C TYR A 34 14.55 2.65 -12.72
N SER A 35 14.42 1.47 -13.32
CA SER A 35 14.86 1.19 -14.68
C SER A 35 13.72 0.55 -15.48
N LEU A 36 13.72 0.82 -16.79
CA LEU A 36 12.86 0.16 -17.77
C LEU A 36 13.76 -0.33 -18.90
N GLN A 37 13.83 -1.64 -19.08
CA GLN A 37 14.48 -2.26 -20.23
C GLN A 37 13.40 -2.91 -21.10
N VAL A 38 13.45 -2.62 -22.39
CA VAL A 38 12.50 -3.16 -23.38
C VAL A 38 13.28 -3.90 -24.45
N GLU A 39 12.80 -5.09 -24.81
CA GLU A 39 13.28 -5.90 -25.92
C GLU A 39 12.11 -6.12 -26.90
N PRO A 40 12.29 -5.95 -28.22
CA PRO A 40 13.54 -5.75 -28.95
C PRO A 40 14.25 -4.44 -28.63
N ALA A 41 15.59 -4.43 -28.68
CA ALA A 41 16.40 -3.27 -28.32
C ALA A 41 16.22 -2.08 -29.27
N GLU A 42 15.95 -2.34 -30.55
CA GLU A 42 15.63 -1.31 -31.53
C GLU A 42 14.15 -0.92 -31.45
N HIS A 43 13.88 0.17 -30.73
CA HIS A 43 12.56 0.77 -30.60
C HIS A 43 12.67 2.27 -30.34
N PHE A 44 11.57 2.98 -30.59
CA PHE A 44 11.39 4.34 -30.13
C PHE A 44 10.63 4.35 -28.82
N VAL A 45 11.11 5.09 -27.83
CA VAL A 45 10.40 5.32 -26.56
C VAL A 45 10.11 6.81 -26.39
N ASN A 46 8.85 7.14 -26.11
CA ASN A 46 8.45 8.47 -25.72
C ASN A 46 7.79 8.42 -24.34
N TRP A 47 8.37 9.11 -23.36
CA TRP A 47 7.80 9.24 -22.03
C TRP A 47 6.81 10.39 -21.99
N MET A 48 5.64 10.13 -21.41
CA MET A 48 4.62 11.15 -21.21
C MET A 48 3.80 10.84 -19.97
N GLN A 49 2.92 11.77 -19.63
CA GLN A 49 1.86 11.56 -18.66
C GLN A 49 0.50 11.44 -19.36
N ASP A 50 -0.35 10.58 -18.84
CA ASP A 50 -1.76 10.52 -19.23
C ASP A 50 -2.56 11.69 -18.60
N PRO A 51 -3.87 11.86 -18.92
CA PRO A 51 -4.70 12.90 -18.30
C PRO A 51 -4.81 12.84 -16.78
N PHE A 52 -4.41 11.72 -16.16
CA PHE A 52 -4.45 11.47 -14.72
C PHE A 52 -3.04 11.57 -14.08
N ALA A 53 -2.08 12.09 -14.84
CA ALA A 53 -0.67 12.27 -14.47
C ALA A 53 0.11 10.96 -14.22
N ASN A 54 -0.41 9.80 -14.65
CA ASN A 54 0.33 8.54 -14.58
C ASN A 54 1.45 8.56 -15.63
N TYR A 55 2.64 8.09 -15.25
CA TYR A 55 3.75 7.96 -16.20
C TYR A 55 3.49 6.80 -17.15
N GLN A 56 3.65 7.05 -18.45
CA GLN A 56 3.56 6.02 -19.47
C GLN A 56 4.71 6.14 -20.49
N ALA A 57 5.34 5.01 -20.79
CA ALA A 57 6.26 4.88 -21.91
C ALA A 57 5.48 4.42 -23.14
N ARG A 58 5.43 5.24 -24.18
CA ARG A 58 4.88 4.86 -25.49
C ARG A 58 5.99 4.33 -26.36
N LEU A 59 5.84 3.09 -26.81
CA LEU A 59 6.84 2.35 -27.59
C LEU A 59 6.35 2.13 -29.01
N VAL A 60 7.25 2.30 -29.97
CA VAL A 60 7.02 1.96 -31.38
C VAL A 60 8.19 1.15 -31.89
N PHE A 61 7.89 0.02 -32.55
CA PHE A 61 8.88 -0.92 -33.04
C PHE A 61 8.93 -0.86 -34.57
N PRO A 62 10.09 -0.52 -35.17
CA PRO A 62 10.20 -0.43 -36.63
C PRO A 62 10.21 -1.80 -37.32
N GLU A 63 10.78 -2.81 -36.65
CA GLU A 63 10.98 -4.15 -37.20
C GLU A 63 10.02 -5.17 -36.57
N LYS A 64 9.74 -6.24 -37.33
CA LYS A 64 8.99 -7.39 -36.81
C LYS A 64 9.83 -8.16 -35.79
N THR A 65 9.16 -8.75 -34.81
CA THR A 65 9.81 -9.53 -33.75
C THR A 65 9.05 -10.79 -33.41
N THR A 66 9.75 -11.79 -32.88
CA THR A 66 9.14 -12.98 -32.26
C THR A 66 9.00 -12.84 -30.75
N GLU A 67 9.54 -11.77 -30.15
CA GLU A 67 9.47 -11.55 -28.70
C GLU A 67 9.23 -10.07 -28.37
N PHE A 68 8.42 -9.82 -27.34
CA PHE A 68 8.28 -8.53 -26.68
C PHE A 68 8.49 -8.74 -25.18
N LYS A 69 9.53 -8.11 -24.62
CA LYS A 69 9.87 -8.28 -23.21
C LYS A 69 10.09 -6.94 -22.54
N VAL A 70 9.48 -6.79 -21.38
CA VAL A 70 9.57 -5.60 -20.55
C VAL A 70 10.12 -6.00 -19.19
N THR A 71 11.26 -5.44 -18.83
CA THR A 71 11.93 -5.67 -17.56
C THR A 71 11.98 -4.36 -16.78
N VAL A 72 11.56 -4.41 -15.52
CA VAL A 72 11.60 -3.29 -14.58
C VAL A 72 12.38 -3.68 -13.33
N ASP A 73 13.36 -2.87 -12.98
CA ASP A 73 13.98 -2.89 -11.66
C ASP A 73 13.59 -1.65 -10.88
N LEU A 74 13.16 -1.88 -9.64
CA LEU A 74 12.70 -0.86 -8.72
C LEU A 74 13.41 -1.06 -7.39
N VAL A 75 14.02 0.01 -6.89
CA VAL A 75 14.51 0.08 -5.51
C VAL A 75 13.67 1.11 -4.79
N VAL A 76 12.98 0.67 -3.75
CA VAL A 76 12.07 1.48 -2.94
C VAL A 76 12.41 1.32 -1.47
N GLU A 77 12.33 2.41 -0.73
CA GLU A 77 12.45 2.40 0.72
C GLU A 77 11.14 1.92 1.35
N MET A 78 11.19 0.80 2.05
CA MET A 78 10.02 0.19 2.73
C MET A 78 9.84 0.77 4.13
N ALA A 79 9.74 2.11 4.22
CA ALA A 79 9.44 2.80 5.46
C ALA A 79 7.95 2.67 5.80
N VAL A 80 7.63 2.05 6.94
CA VAL A 80 6.26 1.92 7.43
C VAL A 80 5.71 3.31 7.74
N TYR A 81 4.54 3.63 7.19
CA TYR A 81 3.77 4.80 7.58
C TYR A 81 2.40 4.39 8.09
N ASN A 82 1.83 5.18 9.00
CA ASN A 82 0.48 4.93 9.48
C ASN A 82 -0.52 5.26 8.36
N PRO A 83 -1.31 4.29 7.86
CA PRO A 83 -2.28 4.55 6.79
C PRO A 83 -3.45 5.43 7.25
N PHE A 84 -3.60 5.67 8.56
CA PHE A 84 -4.59 6.57 9.16
C PHE A 84 -4.03 7.96 9.50
N ASP A 85 -2.78 8.25 9.17
CA ASP A 85 -2.14 9.53 9.49
C ASP A 85 -2.50 10.61 8.48
N PHE A 86 -3.72 11.13 8.61
CA PHE A 86 -4.25 12.25 7.86
C PHE A 86 -5.37 12.94 8.65
N PHE A 87 -5.72 14.15 8.24
CA PHE A 87 -6.85 14.90 8.79
C PHE A 87 -7.95 15.04 7.75
N LEU A 88 -9.20 14.99 8.22
CA LEU A 88 -10.35 15.31 7.39
C LEU A 88 -10.79 16.73 7.64
N GLU A 89 -11.33 17.38 6.61
CA GLU A 89 -12.07 18.62 6.83
C GLU A 89 -13.32 18.34 7.69
N PRO A 90 -13.80 19.30 8.50
CA PRO A 90 -14.93 19.10 9.40
C PRO A 90 -16.18 18.52 8.72
N GLN A 91 -16.43 18.93 7.47
CA GLN A 91 -17.56 18.47 6.67
C GLN A 91 -17.48 17.00 6.26
N ALA A 92 -16.29 16.40 6.24
CA ALA A 92 -16.02 15.03 5.82
C ALA A 92 -15.68 14.09 6.98
N GLU A 93 -15.69 14.57 8.23
CA GLU A 93 -15.40 13.75 9.41
C GLU A 93 -16.40 12.59 9.60
N ASN A 94 -17.67 12.83 9.26
CA ASN A 94 -18.74 11.84 9.30
C ASN A 94 -19.29 11.58 7.90
N PHE A 95 -19.52 10.31 7.59
CA PHE A 95 -20.27 9.88 6.42
C PHE A 95 -21.76 9.82 6.76
N PRO A 96 -22.69 10.20 5.87
CA PRO A 96 -22.45 10.74 4.53
C PRO A 96 -22.10 12.23 4.54
N PHE A 97 -21.20 12.65 3.65
CA PHE A 97 -20.89 14.05 3.38
C PHE A 97 -21.09 14.39 1.90
N LYS A 98 -21.00 15.68 1.56
CA LYS A 98 -21.05 16.17 0.18
C LYS A 98 -19.79 16.95 -0.15
N TYR A 99 -19.27 16.75 -1.36
CA TYR A 99 -18.25 17.61 -1.92
C TYR A 99 -18.81 19.02 -2.17
N THR A 100 -17.94 20.02 -2.10
CA THR A 100 -18.26 21.37 -2.61
C THR A 100 -18.51 21.31 -4.12
N ALA A 101 -19.17 22.33 -4.69
CA ALA A 101 -19.43 22.35 -6.13
C ALA A 101 -18.14 22.28 -6.97
N SER A 102 -17.10 23.02 -6.59
CA SER A 102 -15.79 22.96 -7.28
C SER A 102 -15.17 21.58 -7.21
N GLN A 103 -15.16 20.95 -6.03
CA GLN A 103 -14.63 19.59 -5.88
C GLN A 103 -15.45 18.59 -6.69
N ALA A 104 -16.78 18.71 -6.73
CA ALA A 104 -17.62 17.81 -7.52
C ALA A 104 -17.33 17.92 -9.02
N ASP A 105 -17.08 19.13 -9.52
CA ASP A 105 -16.70 19.37 -10.91
C ASP A 105 -15.31 18.79 -11.23
N GLU A 106 -14.33 19.02 -10.35
CA GLU A 106 -12.96 18.50 -10.48
C GLU A 106 -12.90 16.97 -10.38
N LEU A 107 -13.77 16.38 -9.56
CA LEU A 107 -13.85 14.94 -9.30
C LEU A 107 -14.85 14.23 -10.21
N ALA A 108 -15.50 14.93 -11.14
CA ALA A 108 -16.59 14.38 -11.95
C ALA A 108 -16.28 13.02 -12.61
N PRO A 109 -15.09 12.79 -13.20
CA PRO A 109 -14.76 11.48 -13.78
C PRO A 109 -14.77 10.33 -12.75
N TYR A 110 -14.46 10.63 -11.49
CA TYR A 110 -14.35 9.66 -10.40
C TYR A 110 -15.67 9.43 -9.66
N LEU A 111 -16.73 10.14 -10.05
CA LEU A 111 -18.09 10.00 -9.52
C LEU A 111 -19.02 9.23 -10.48
N VAL A 112 -18.56 8.89 -11.69
CA VAL A 112 -19.36 8.21 -12.70
C VAL A 112 -19.70 6.78 -12.27
N THR A 113 -21.00 6.52 -12.08
CA THR A 113 -21.51 5.18 -11.75
C THR A 113 -21.92 4.41 -13.00
N GLU A 114 -21.57 3.13 -13.08
CA GLU A 114 -22.28 2.17 -13.92
C GLU A 114 -23.75 2.04 -13.49
N ALA A 115 -24.62 1.65 -14.41
CA ALA A 115 -26.02 1.42 -14.08
C ALA A 115 -26.13 0.26 -13.06
N PRO A 116 -26.92 0.41 -11.99
CA PRO A 116 -27.03 -0.62 -10.96
C PRO A 116 -27.80 -1.82 -11.50
N THR A 117 -27.07 -2.88 -11.86
CA THR A 117 -27.59 -4.21 -12.22
C THR A 117 -28.22 -4.90 -11.00
N PRO A 118 -29.00 -5.99 -11.16
CA PRO A 118 -29.77 -6.57 -10.06
C PRO A 118 -28.96 -6.93 -8.81
N LEU A 119 -27.83 -7.62 -8.95
CA LEU A 119 -27.00 -7.98 -7.79
C LEU A 119 -26.24 -6.76 -7.25
N LEU A 120 -25.71 -5.90 -8.13
CA LEU A 120 -25.06 -4.67 -7.69
C LEU A 120 -26.03 -3.79 -6.88
N LYS A 121 -27.26 -3.60 -7.36
CA LYS A 121 -28.31 -2.87 -6.64
C LYS A 121 -28.60 -3.50 -5.29
N ALA A 122 -28.81 -4.81 -5.24
CA ALA A 122 -29.06 -5.52 -3.99
C ALA A 122 -27.88 -5.41 -3.00
N TYR A 123 -26.65 -5.34 -3.51
CA TYR A 123 -25.46 -5.15 -2.69
C TYR A 123 -25.35 -3.71 -2.17
N ILE A 124 -25.62 -2.72 -3.03
CA ILE A 124 -25.70 -1.30 -2.66
C ILE A 124 -26.74 -1.08 -1.55
N ASP A 125 -27.89 -1.74 -1.66
CA ASP A 125 -28.99 -1.63 -0.68
C ASP A 125 -28.62 -2.25 0.69
N LYS A 126 -27.57 -3.09 0.78
CA LYS A 126 -27.05 -3.64 2.05
C LYS A 126 -26.05 -2.73 2.75
N VAL A 127 -25.46 -1.76 2.05
CA VAL A 127 -24.44 -0.87 2.62
C VAL A 127 -25.07 0.00 3.72
N ASP A 128 -24.52 -0.02 4.93
CA ASP A 128 -25.01 0.84 6.01
C ASP A 128 -24.61 2.30 5.75
N ARG A 129 -25.61 3.12 5.42
CA ARG A 129 -25.43 4.54 5.11
C ARG A 129 -25.80 5.47 6.26
N LYS A 130 -25.98 4.93 7.47
CA LYS A 130 -26.21 5.75 8.66
C LYS A 130 -25.00 6.62 8.96
N GLU A 131 -25.27 7.72 9.66
CA GLU A 131 -24.24 8.62 10.10
C GLU A 131 -23.25 7.91 11.03
N GLN A 132 -21.98 7.93 10.64
CA GLN A 132 -20.86 7.37 11.40
C GLN A 132 -19.56 8.07 10.99
N ARG A 133 -18.46 7.86 11.71
CA ARG A 133 -17.15 8.39 11.31
C ARG A 133 -16.81 7.88 9.91
N THR A 134 -16.34 8.75 9.03
CA THR A 134 -16.02 8.39 7.64
C THR A 134 -15.04 7.22 7.57
N ILE A 135 -14.06 7.17 8.49
CA ILE A 135 -13.09 6.07 8.52
C ILE A 135 -13.73 4.74 8.90
N ASP A 136 -14.65 4.73 9.87
CA ASP A 136 -15.36 3.50 10.25
C ASP A 136 -16.23 2.99 9.09
N PHE A 137 -16.88 3.90 8.36
CA PHE A 137 -17.61 3.56 7.14
C PHE A 137 -16.70 2.93 6.07
N LEU A 138 -15.55 3.54 5.78
CA LEU A 138 -14.60 3.06 4.77
C LEU A 138 -14.00 1.69 5.14
N VAL A 139 -13.61 1.50 6.40
CA VAL A 139 -13.13 0.21 6.90
C VAL A 139 -14.25 -0.83 6.81
N GLY A 140 -15.47 -0.47 7.20
CA GLY A 140 -16.63 -1.34 7.17
C GLY A 140 -16.97 -1.84 5.77
N ILE A 141 -17.09 -0.94 4.78
CA ILE A 141 -17.42 -1.32 3.40
C ILE A 141 -16.28 -2.10 2.73
N ASN A 142 -15.02 -1.76 3.02
CA ASN A 142 -13.86 -2.49 2.49
C ASN A 142 -13.83 -3.94 3.01
N GLN A 143 -14.04 -4.12 4.32
CA GLN A 143 -14.13 -5.45 4.93
C GLN A 143 -15.38 -6.22 4.49
N GLN A 144 -16.48 -5.53 4.19
CA GLN A 144 -17.68 -6.17 3.66
C GLN A 144 -17.39 -6.82 2.30
N VAL A 145 -16.74 -6.10 1.38
CA VAL A 145 -16.33 -6.66 0.08
C VAL A 145 -15.35 -7.82 0.27
N GLN A 146 -14.36 -7.66 1.15
CA GLN A 146 -13.37 -8.71 1.44
C GLN A 146 -14.00 -10.01 1.95
N LYS A 147 -15.06 -9.91 2.77
CA LYS A 147 -15.77 -11.08 3.32
C LYS A 147 -16.68 -11.74 2.30
N ASP A 148 -17.29 -10.95 1.41
CA ASP A 148 -18.31 -11.42 0.48
C ASP A 148 -17.73 -11.92 -0.86
N VAL A 149 -16.50 -11.52 -1.21
CA VAL A 149 -15.83 -11.89 -2.47
C VAL A 149 -14.59 -12.75 -2.17
N ASN A 150 -14.66 -14.03 -2.50
CA ASN A 150 -13.51 -14.93 -2.34
C ASN A 150 -12.39 -14.60 -3.33
N TYR A 151 -11.17 -14.44 -2.83
CA TYR A 151 -10.01 -14.17 -3.69
C TYR A 151 -9.61 -15.42 -4.49
N LEU A 152 -9.38 -15.24 -5.79
CA LEU A 152 -8.75 -16.24 -6.65
C LEU A 152 -7.84 -15.59 -7.69
N ILE A 153 -6.84 -16.34 -8.15
CA ILE A 153 -5.95 -15.90 -9.23
C ILE A 153 -6.64 -16.15 -10.57
N ARG A 154 -6.66 -15.13 -11.43
CA ARG A 154 -7.28 -15.19 -12.76
C ARG A 154 -6.27 -14.94 -13.86
N MET A 155 -6.30 -15.80 -14.87
CA MET A 155 -5.49 -15.65 -16.08
C MET A 155 -6.26 -14.95 -17.20
N GLU A 156 -7.59 -14.88 -17.14
CA GLU A 156 -8.38 -14.21 -18.17
C GLU A 156 -8.04 -12.72 -18.21
N PRO A 157 -8.03 -12.07 -19.38
CA PRO A 157 -7.83 -10.63 -19.47
C PRO A 157 -9.07 -9.87 -18.97
N GLY A 158 -8.86 -8.60 -18.65
CA GLY A 158 -9.92 -7.67 -18.26
C GLY A 158 -10.37 -7.79 -16.80
N VAL A 159 -11.29 -6.91 -16.42
CA VAL A 159 -11.86 -6.83 -15.08
C VAL A 159 -13.31 -7.27 -15.15
N GLN A 160 -13.76 -8.11 -14.22
CA GLN A 160 -15.17 -8.44 -14.08
C GLN A 160 -15.98 -7.17 -13.81
N THR A 161 -17.16 -7.10 -14.41
CA THR A 161 -18.17 -6.14 -13.98
C THR A 161 -18.58 -6.43 -12.53
N PRO A 162 -19.08 -5.43 -11.79
CA PRO A 162 -19.60 -5.65 -10.44
C PRO A 162 -20.66 -6.76 -10.37
N GLU A 163 -21.52 -6.89 -11.39
CA GLU A 163 -22.52 -7.96 -11.48
C GLU A 163 -21.87 -9.35 -11.58
N GLU A 164 -20.83 -9.50 -12.40
CA GLU A 164 -20.11 -10.77 -12.55
C GLU A 164 -19.39 -11.15 -11.26
N THR A 165 -18.70 -10.21 -10.60
CA THR A 165 -18.03 -10.46 -9.31
C THR A 165 -19.01 -10.92 -8.25
N LEU A 166 -20.18 -10.26 -8.16
CA LEU A 166 -21.23 -10.63 -7.21
C LEU A 166 -21.94 -11.94 -7.58
N THR A 167 -22.10 -12.23 -8.88
CA THR A 167 -22.66 -13.50 -9.35
C THR A 167 -21.74 -14.66 -8.99
N ASN A 168 -20.44 -14.49 -9.19
CA ASN A 168 -19.44 -15.52 -8.93
C ASN A 168 -19.12 -15.66 -7.42
N GLY A 169 -19.39 -14.63 -6.62
CA GLY A 169 -18.97 -14.56 -5.21
C GLY A 169 -17.44 -14.67 -5.05
N SER A 170 -16.70 -14.37 -6.11
CA SER A 170 -15.26 -14.55 -6.20
C SER A 170 -14.64 -13.75 -7.34
N GLY A 171 -13.37 -13.40 -7.18
CA GLY A 171 -12.63 -12.58 -8.15
C GLY A 171 -11.16 -12.40 -7.77
N SER A 172 -10.42 -11.81 -8.70
CA SER A 172 -9.04 -11.35 -8.48
C SER A 172 -9.02 -9.95 -7.84
N CYS A 173 -7.85 -9.45 -7.45
CA CYS A 173 -7.71 -8.15 -6.79
C CYS A 173 -8.31 -6.98 -7.59
N ARG A 174 -8.17 -7.02 -8.92
CA ARG A 174 -8.78 -6.04 -9.85
C ARG A 174 -10.32 -6.09 -9.84
N ASP A 175 -10.90 -7.27 -9.62
CA ASP A 175 -12.37 -7.43 -9.62
C ASP A 175 -12.95 -6.86 -8.32
N SER A 176 -12.38 -7.24 -7.17
CA SER A 176 -12.78 -6.69 -5.86
C SER A 176 -12.50 -5.19 -5.76
N GLY A 177 -11.37 -4.71 -6.29
CA GLY A 177 -11.04 -3.30 -6.34
C GLY A 177 -12.04 -2.50 -7.18
N TRP A 178 -12.46 -3.01 -8.34
CA TRP A 178 -13.45 -2.34 -9.18
C TRP A 178 -14.85 -2.34 -8.57
N LEU A 179 -15.28 -3.46 -7.96
CA LEU A 179 -16.52 -3.51 -7.20
C LEU A 179 -16.53 -2.44 -6.10
N LEU A 180 -15.45 -2.31 -5.33
CA LEU A 180 -15.35 -1.31 -4.27
C LEU A 180 -15.40 0.14 -4.82
N VAL A 181 -14.71 0.42 -5.93
CA VAL A 181 -14.82 1.72 -6.61
C VAL A 181 -16.27 2.06 -6.93
N GLN A 182 -17.00 1.11 -7.54
CA GLN A 182 -18.39 1.32 -7.93
C GLN A 182 -19.31 1.51 -6.72
N LEU A 183 -19.11 0.76 -5.63
CA LEU A 183 -19.88 0.91 -4.40
C LEU A 183 -19.70 2.28 -3.75
N LEU A 184 -18.45 2.77 -3.67
CA LEU A 184 -18.15 4.09 -3.12
C LEU A 184 -18.77 5.21 -3.97
N ARG A 185 -18.73 5.09 -5.30
CA ARG A 185 -19.39 6.03 -6.21
C ARG A 185 -20.90 6.06 -6.02
N HIS A 186 -21.55 4.91 -5.84
CA HIS A 186 -22.97 4.83 -5.49
C HIS A 186 -23.30 5.35 -4.08
N CYS A 187 -22.28 5.55 -3.23
CA CYS A 187 -22.38 6.22 -1.94
C CYS A 187 -22.06 7.73 -2.03
N GLY A 188 -21.81 8.26 -3.22
CA GLY A 188 -21.51 9.67 -3.44
C GLY A 188 -20.05 10.05 -3.18
N LEU A 189 -19.15 9.07 -3.06
CA LEU A 189 -17.72 9.28 -2.83
C LEU A 189 -16.94 9.09 -4.14
N ALA A 190 -16.08 10.06 -4.46
CA ALA A 190 -15.21 9.99 -5.62
C ALA A 190 -14.16 8.90 -5.40
N ALA A 191 -14.14 7.91 -6.29
CA ALA A 191 -13.25 6.75 -6.20
C ALA A 191 -12.56 6.46 -7.53
N ARG A 192 -11.36 5.91 -7.47
CA ARG A 192 -10.54 5.56 -8.64
C ARG A 192 -9.94 4.16 -8.51
N PHE A 193 -9.73 3.52 -9.66
CA PHE A 193 -9.08 2.24 -9.77
C PHE A 193 -7.57 2.45 -9.82
N VAL A 194 -6.83 1.68 -9.03
CA VAL A 194 -5.37 1.73 -9.00
C VAL A 194 -4.80 0.39 -9.43
N SER A 195 -3.88 0.43 -10.39
CA SER A 195 -2.98 -0.68 -10.70
C SER A 195 -1.60 -0.35 -10.19
N GLY A 196 -0.96 -1.28 -9.49
CA GLY A 196 0.36 -1.06 -8.93
C GLY A 196 1.11 -2.32 -8.57
N TYR A 197 2.21 -2.16 -7.84
CA TYR A 197 2.87 -3.27 -7.17
C TYR A 197 2.36 -3.41 -5.75
N LEU A 198 2.21 -4.65 -5.30
CA LEU A 198 2.15 -4.99 -3.89
C LEU A 198 3.48 -5.64 -3.51
N ILE A 199 4.16 -5.08 -2.52
CA ILE A 199 5.35 -5.65 -1.88
C ILE A 199 4.97 -5.96 -0.44
N GLN A 200 5.03 -7.23 -0.06
CA GLN A 200 4.85 -7.64 1.33
C GLN A 200 6.10 -8.34 1.81
N LEU A 201 6.67 -7.80 2.89
CA LEU A 201 7.82 -8.37 3.57
C LEU A 201 7.34 -9.22 4.74
N THR A 202 7.97 -10.37 4.96
CA THR A 202 7.74 -11.18 6.16
C THR A 202 7.99 -10.33 7.40
N PRO A 203 7.01 -10.18 8.30
CA PRO A 203 7.19 -9.41 9.52
C PRO A 203 8.17 -10.13 10.46
N ASP A 204 8.96 -9.36 11.21
CA ASP A 204 9.94 -9.91 12.14
C ASP A 204 9.27 -10.63 13.32
N VAL A 205 8.08 -10.18 13.71
CA VAL A 205 7.29 -10.72 14.82
C VAL A 205 5.94 -11.17 14.29
N LYS A 206 5.52 -12.38 14.66
CA LYS A 206 4.16 -12.86 14.36
C LYS A 206 3.15 -12.03 15.15
N ALA A 207 2.10 -11.57 14.48
CA ALA A 207 1.00 -10.88 15.13
C ALA A 207 0.41 -11.77 16.24
N LEU A 208 0.21 -11.17 17.43
CA LEU A 208 -0.46 -11.84 18.56
C LEU A 208 -1.97 -11.94 18.33
N ASP A 209 -2.55 -10.88 17.76
CA ASP A 209 -3.95 -10.76 17.36
C ASP A 209 -4.03 -10.19 15.92
N GLY A 210 -5.07 -10.58 15.17
CA GLY A 210 -5.29 -10.13 13.78
C GLY A 210 -4.73 -11.09 12.71
N PRO A 211 -4.87 -10.75 11.42
CA PRO A 211 -4.39 -11.60 10.33
C PRO A 211 -2.86 -11.73 10.39
N SER A 212 -2.36 -12.97 10.32
CA SER A 212 -0.93 -13.23 10.18
C SER A 212 -0.47 -12.68 8.83
N GLY A 213 0.55 -11.81 8.85
CA GLY A 213 1.21 -11.33 7.62
C GLY A 213 1.83 -12.47 6.81
N THR A 214 2.41 -12.12 5.66
CA THR A 214 3.04 -13.11 4.78
C THR A 214 4.16 -13.90 5.48
N THR A 215 4.30 -15.18 5.12
CA THR A 215 5.39 -16.02 5.62
C THR A 215 6.67 -15.86 4.82
N VAL A 216 6.58 -15.34 3.60
CA VAL A 216 7.69 -15.08 2.68
C VAL A 216 7.64 -13.66 2.14
N ASP A 217 8.79 -13.07 1.87
CA ASP A 217 8.84 -11.84 1.09
C ASP A 217 8.30 -12.13 -0.31
N PHE A 218 7.32 -11.35 -0.75
CA PHE A 218 6.80 -11.48 -2.10
C PHE A 218 6.44 -10.13 -2.70
N THR A 219 6.34 -10.13 -4.02
CA THR A 219 5.83 -9.01 -4.78
C THR A 219 5.03 -9.50 -5.97
N ASP A 220 3.96 -8.80 -6.27
CA ASP A 220 3.09 -9.09 -7.42
C ASP A 220 2.52 -7.78 -7.99
N LEU A 221 2.00 -7.84 -9.20
CA LEU A 221 1.06 -6.83 -9.69
C LEU A 221 -0.23 -6.94 -8.89
N HIS A 222 -0.75 -5.80 -8.48
CA HIS A 222 -1.93 -5.71 -7.65
C HIS A 222 -2.83 -4.58 -8.09
N ALA A 223 -4.08 -4.65 -7.66
CA ALA A 223 -5.05 -3.59 -7.89
C ALA A 223 -5.89 -3.34 -6.64
N TRP A 224 -6.22 -2.07 -6.42
CA TRP A 224 -7.00 -1.61 -5.27
C TRP A 224 -7.84 -0.38 -5.62
N CYS A 225 -8.65 0.06 -4.66
CA CYS A 225 -9.47 1.26 -4.78
C CYS A 225 -8.82 2.42 -4.04
N GLU A 226 -8.89 3.63 -4.58
CA GLU A 226 -8.62 4.85 -3.82
C GLU A 226 -9.86 5.74 -3.77
N VAL A 227 -10.11 6.35 -2.61
CA VAL A 227 -11.22 7.30 -2.39
C VAL A 227 -10.68 8.68 -2.08
N PHE A 228 -11.27 9.72 -2.67
CA PHE A 228 -10.89 11.10 -2.37
C PHE A 228 -11.66 11.63 -1.16
N LEU A 229 -10.93 12.06 -0.14
CA LEU A 229 -11.48 12.62 1.09
C LEU A 229 -10.97 14.05 1.29
N PRO A 230 -11.86 15.05 1.46
CA PRO A 230 -11.45 16.42 1.76
C PRO A 230 -10.55 16.49 3.00
N GLY A 231 -9.37 17.11 2.87
CA GLY A 231 -8.32 17.16 3.90
C GLY A 231 -7.26 16.07 3.80
N ALA A 232 -7.63 14.84 3.39
CA ALA A 232 -6.70 13.71 3.32
C ALA A 232 -6.21 13.40 1.90
N GLY A 233 -6.93 13.84 0.86
CA GLY A 233 -6.64 13.49 -0.52
C GLY A 233 -7.07 12.06 -0.87
N TRP A 234 -6.31 11.39 -1.73
CA TRP A 234 -6.59 10.01 -2.14
C TRP A 234 -6.10 9.01 -1.09
N VAL A 235 -7.02 8.22 -0.55
CA VAL A 235 -6.76 7.18 0.47
C VAL A 235 -7.03 5.81 -0.13
N GLY A 236 -6.05 4.90 -0.04
CA GLY A 236 -6.14 3.56 -0.61
C GLY A 236 -6.82 2.53 0.29
N LEU A 237 -7.64 1.68 -0.32
CA LEU A 237 -8.45 0.62 0.27
C LEU A 237 -8.24 -0.66 -0.54
N ASP A 238 -7.70 -1.68 0.09
CA ASP A 238 -7.47 -2.98 -0.54
C ASP A 238 -8.59 -3.94 -0.16
N ALA A 239 -9.54 -4.11 -1.08
CA ALA A 239 -10.69 -5.00 -0.92
C ALA A 239 -10.32 -6.50 -0.88
N THR A 240 -9.08 -6.85 -1.24
CA THR A 240 -8.59 -8.23 -1.15
C THR A 240 -8.21 -8.58 0.29
N SER A 241 -7.56 -7.66 0.99
CA SER A 241 -7.13 -7.84 2.38
C SER A 241 -8.12 -7.29 3.41
N GLY A 242 -9.01 -6.38 2.99
CA GLY A 242 -9.92 -5.67 3.89
C GLY A 242 -9.23 -4.58 4.71
N LEU A 243 -7.99 -4.20 4.33
CA LEU A 243 -7.16 -3.22 5.00
C LEU A 243 -6.99 -1.96 4.14
N LEU A 244 -6.54 -0.87 4.75
CA LEU A 244 -6.06 0.29 4.00
C LEU A 244 -4.75 -0.06 3.28
N ALA A 245 -4.50 0.60 2.15
CA ALA A 245 -3.23 0.50 1.44
C ALA A 245 -2.10 1.08 2.30
N GLY A 246 -1.01 0.34 2.42
CA GLY A 246 0.17 0.70 3.21
C GLY A 246 1.42 0.94 2.35
N GLU A 247 2.60 0.90 2.97
CA GLU A 247 3.88 1.13 2.32
C GLU A 247 4.22 0.13 1.21
N GLY A 248 3.62 -1.07 1.28
CA GLY A 248 3.69 -2.12 0.28
C GLY A 248 2.94 -1.82 -1.01
N HIS A 249 1.98 -0.89 -1.00
CA HIS A 249 1.15 -0.57 -2.15
C HIS A 249 1.79 0.58 -2.94
N ILE A 250 2.48 0.22 -4.02
CA ILE A 250 3.21 1.17 -4.89
C ILE A 250 2.33 1.48 -6.12
N PRO A 251 1.60 2.61 -6.15
CA PRO A 251 0.72 2.94 -7.28
C PRO A 251 1.56 3.15 -8.54
N LEU A 252 1.11 2.60 -9.68
CA LEU A 252 1.71 2.81 -10.99
C LEU A 252 0.78 3.62 -11.91
N ALA A 253 -0.49 3.20 -11.99
CA ALA A 253 -1.52 3.88 -12.76
C ALA A 253 -2.83 3.98 -11.96
N CYS A 254 -3.30 5.21 -11.72
CA CYS A 254 -4.54 5.50 -11.01
C CYS A 254 -5.51 6.19 -11.97
N THR A 255 -6.67 5.58 -12.24
CA THR A 255 -7.60 6.06 -13.27
C THR A 255 -9.06 5.89 -12.87
N PRO A 256 -10.00 6.64 -13.46
CA PRO A 256 -11.43 6.46 -13.22
C PRO A 256 -11.99 5.11 -13.72
N THR A 257 -11.33 4.46 -14.68
CA THR A 257 -11.83 3.24 -15.34
C THR A 257 -10.71 2.22 -15.50
N PRO A 258 -10.91 0.93 -15.17
CA PRO A 258 -9.82 -0.05 -15.13
C PRO A 258 -9.09 -0.23 -16.46
N SER A 259 -9.78 -0.08 -17.59
CA SER A 259 -9.20 -0.20 -18.94
C SER A 259 -8.03 0.76 -19.17
N SER A 260 -8.02 1.93 -18.53
CA SER A 260 -6.97 2.93 -18.67
C SER A 260 -5.76 2.67 -17.75
N ALA A 261 -5.86 1.70 -16.84
CA ALA A 261 -4.81 1.34 -15.88
C ALA A 261 -4.09 0.03 -16.24
N ALA A 262 -4.31 -0.52 -17.43
CA ALA A 262 -3.61 -1.72 -17.88
C ALA A 262 -2.08 -1.51 -17.82
N PRO A 263 -1.31 -2.43 -17.19
CA PRO A 263 0.14 -2.27 -17.02
C PRO A 263 0.90 -2.20 -18.35
N ILE A 264 0.45 -3.00 -19.32
CA ILE A 264 0.94 -3.02 -20.71
C ILE A 264 -0.30 -3.13 -21.61
N GLU A 265 -0.39 -2.24 -22.59
CA GLU A 265 -1.43 -2.29 -23.63
C GLU A 265 -0.81 -1.99 -25.00
N GLY A 266 -1.45 -2.48 -26.05
CA GLY A 266 -1.06 -2.15 -27.41
C GLY A 266 -1.71 -3.06 -28.42
N VAL A 267 -1.32 -2.90 -29.67
CA VAL A 267 -1.82 -3.69 -30.80
C VAL A 267 -0.71 -4.59 -31.31
N VAL A 268 -1.03 -5.83 -31.65
CA VAL A 268 -0.12 -6.79 -32.26
C VAL A 268 -0.84 -7.47 -33.41
N ASP A 269 -0.10 -7.87 -34.45
CA ASP A 269 -0.62 -8.78 -35.46
C ASP A 269 -1.19 -10.05 -34.80
N ASP A 270 -2.18 -10.67 -35.44
CA ASP A 270 -2.72 -11.95 -34.98
C ASP A 270 -1.60 -13.00 -34.93
N ALA A 271 -1.44 -13.68 -33.79
CA ALA A 271 -0.42 -14.70 -33.54
C ALA A 271 -0.74 -15.49 -32.28
N GLU A 272 -0.24 -16.72 -32.22
CA GLU A 272 -0.26 -17.47 -30.97
C GLU A 272 0.82 -16.91 -30.04
N VAL A 273 0.47 -16.71 -28.77
CA VAL A 273 1.36 -16.08 -27.79
C VAL A 273 1.55 -16.96 -26.56
N GLU A 274 2.81 -17.23 -26.24
CA GLU A 274 3.22 -17.73 -24.94
C GLU A 274 3.51 -16.53 -24.03
N PHE A 275 2.80 -16.46 -22.92
CA PHE A 275 2.93 -15.39 -21.93
C PHE A 275 3.71 -15.87 -20.70
N GLY A 276 4.78 -15.16 -20.36
CA GLY A 276 5.59 -15.37 -19.16
C GLY A 276 5.60 -14.12 -18.28
N HIS A 277 5.54 -14.33 -16.98
CA HIS A 277 5.63 -13.26 -15.98
C HIS A 277 6.49 -13.73 -14.80
N GLU A 278 7.43 -12.89 -14.39
CA GLU A 278 8.31 -13.14 -13.25
C GLU A 278 8.38 -11.89 -12.38
N MET A 279 8.20 -12.07 -11.06
CA MET A 279 8.40 -11.01 -10.09
C MET A 279 9.19 -11.52 -8.89
N LYS A 280 10.16 -10.71 -8.46
CA LYS A 280 11.04 -11.01 -7.33
C LYS A 280 11.35 -9.77 -6.52
N VAL A 281 11.31 -9.92 -5.21
CA VAL A 281 11.75 -8.95 -4.22
C VAL A 281 12.97 -9.49 -3.48
N THR A 282 13.91 -8.60 -3.18
CA THR A 282 15.10 -8.87 -2.36
C THR A 282 15.31 -7.68 -1.43
N ARG A 283 15.55 -7.93 -0.15
CA ARG A 283 15.96 -6.87 0.80
C ARG A 283 17.41 -6.47 0.51
N ILE A 284 17.65 -5.20 0.21
CA ILE A 284 19.00 -4.68 -0.11
C ILE A 284 19.69 -4.14 1.14
N TYR A 285 18.96 -3.36 1.93
CA TYR A 285 19.42 -2.77 3.17
C TYR A 285 18.34 -2.94 4.24
N GLU A 286 18.72 -3.45 5.41
CA GLU A 286 17.88 -3.54 6.58
C GLU A 286 18.59 -2.83 7.73
N SER A 287 17.99 -1.75 8.24
CA SER A 287 18.49 -1.12 9.46
C SER A 287 18.45 -2.15 10.60
N PRO A 288 19.44 -2.15 11.52
CA PRO A 288 19.41 -3.01 12.71
C PRO A 288 18.12 -2.80 13.51
N ARG A 289 17.51 -3.87 14.00
CA ARG A 289 16.21 -3.83 14.70
C ARG A 289 16.26 -4.62 15.98
N VAL A 290 15.65 -4.09 17.03
CA VAL A 290 15.52 -4.77 18.34
C VAL A 290 14.69 -6.06 18.30
N THR A 291 13.99 -6.32 17.19
CA THR A 291 13.17 -7.50 16.95
C THR A 291 13.95 -8.71 16.45
N LYS A 292 15.22 -8.53 16.08
CA LYS A 292 16.14 -9.60 15.67
C LYS A 292 17.45 -9.53 16.47
N PRO A 293 18.18 -10.65 16.61
CA PRO A 293 19.54 -10.60 17.13
C PRO A 293 20.41 -9.70 16.26
N TYR A 294 21.25 -8.87 16.90
CA TYR A 294 22.30 -8.14 16.19
C TYR A 294 23.31 -9.13 15.59
N THR A 295 23.84 -8.79 14.43
CA THR A 295 25.02 -9.47 13.88
C THR A 295 26.24 -9.24 14.77
N GLU A 296 27.24 -10.11 14.65
CA GLU A 296 28.52 -9.95 15.37
C GLU A 296 29.20 -8.61 15.05
N GLU A 297 29.08 -8.14 13.82
CA GLU A 297 29.63 -6.85 13.38
C GLU A 297 28.88 -5.67 14.03
N GLU A 298 27.55 -5.66 13.98
CA GLU A 298 26.73 -4.66 14.67
C GLU A 298 27.01 -4.63 16.17
N TRP A 299 27.12 -5.80 16.80
CA TRP A 299 27.42 -5.90 18.24
C TRP A 299 28.81 -5.35 18.56
N ALA A 300 29.81 -5.64 17.73
CA ALA A 300 31.16 -5.10 17.88
C ALA A 300 31.17 -3.55 17.76
N GLU A 301 30.38 -2.98 16.85
CA GLU A 301 30.22 -1.52 16.74
C GLU A 301 29.57 -0.92 18.00
N VAL A 302 28.54 -1.57 18.55
CA VAL A 302 27.91 -1.14 19.82
C VAL A 302 28.93 -1.14 20.96
N LEU A 303 29.73 -2.20 21.08
CA LEU A 303 30.79 -2.29 22.10
C LEU A 303 31.86 -1.20 21.91
N ALA A 304 32.31 -0.98 20.67
CA ALA A 304 33.29 0.06 20.36
C ALA A 304 32.77 1.47 20.67
N LEU A 305 31.49 1.72 20.42
CA LEU A 305 30.83 2.96 20.81
C LEU A 305 30.75 3.09 22.34
N GLY A 306 30.41 2.01 23.05
CA GLY A 306 30.43 1.94 24.51
C GLY A 306 31.79 2.33 25.08
N ASP A 307 32.86 1.70 24.60
CA ASP A 307 34.25 2.01 25.00
C ASP A 307 34.61 3.49 24.74
N ALA A 308 34.13 4.05 23.63
CA ALA A 308 34.36 5.46 23.30
C ALA A 308 33.59 6.41 24.21
N VAL A 309 32.36 6.06 24.60
CA VAL A 309 31.55 6.81 25.57
C VAL A 309 32.21 6.75 26.94
N ASP A 310 32.63 5.59 27.41
CA ASP A 310 33.30 5.41 28.70
C ASP A 310 34.57 6.26 28.81
N LYS A 311 35.40 6.27 27.75
CA LYS A 311 36.59 7.14 27.69
C LYS A 311 36.23 8.62 27.84
N ARG A 312 35.14 9.08 27.23
CA ARG A 312 34.68 10.47 27.34
C ARG A 312 34.14 10.80 28.73
N LEU A 313 33.38 9.88 29.33
CA LEU A 313 32.86 10.03 30.69
C LEU A 313 34.00 10.13 31.71
N MET A 314 35.00 9.25 31.60
CA MET A 314 36.20 9.29 32.45
C MET A 314 36.98 10.59 32.28
N ALA A 315 37.19 11.04 31.04
CA ALA A 315 37.90 12.29 30.76
C ALA A 315 37.16 13.53 31.28
N GLY A 316 35.82 13.49 31.29
CA GLY A 316 34.96 14.55 31.83
C GLY A 316 34.73 14.49 33.34
N ASP A 317 35.36 13.56 34.05
CA ASP A 317 35.12 13.27 35.48
C ASP A 317 33.62 13.08 35.80
N VAL A 318 32.87 12.48 34.87
CA VAL A 318 31.46 12.17 35.08
C VAL A 318 31.39 10.97 36.01
N ARG A 319 30.97 11.22 37.26
CA ARG A 319 30.83 10.20 38.29
C ARG A 319 29.37 9.86 38.53
N LEU A 320 29.12 8.58 38.78
CA LEU A 320 27.81 8.11 39.20
C LEU A 320 27.65 8.33 40.71
N THR A 321 26.69 9.15 41.13
CA THR A 321 26.24 9.18 42.52
C THR A 321 24.97 8.37 42.63
N MET A 322 25.04 7.19 43.23
CA MET A 322 23.86 6.40 43.56
C MET A 322 23.23 7.01 44.82
N GLY A 323 22.12 7.73 44.67
CA GLY A 323 21.33 8.22 45.80
C GLY A 323 20.81 7.03 46.60
N GLY A 324 21.06 7.00 47.91
CA GLY A 324 20.67 5.90 48.79
C GLY A 324 19.19 5.90 49.19
N GLU A 325 18.30 6.51 48.40
CA GLU A 325 16.87 6.37 48.66
C GLU A 325 16.41 5.00 48.15
N PRO A 326 15.95 4.11 49.04
CA PRO A 326 15.24 2.92 48.59
C PRO A 326 13.94 3.39 47.93
N THR A 327 13.87 3.29 46.61
CA THR A 327 12.64 3.51 45.85
C THR A 327 11.73 2.31 46.11
N TYR A 328 11.09 2.30 47.28
CA TYR A 328 10.02 1.37 47.57
C TYR A 328 8.75 1.92 46.90
N VAL A 329 8.07 1.11 46.09
CA VAL A 329 6.75 1.47 45.55
C VAL A 329 5.73 0.77 46.43
N ALA A 330 5.09 1.52 47.33
CA ALA A 330 4.08 0.94 48.20
C ALA A 330 2.92 0.36 47.38
N THR A 331 2.48 -0.86 47.71
CA THR A 331 1.32 -1.48 47.08
C THR A 331 0.00 -0.87 47.57
N SER A 332 0.04 -0.20 48.72
CA SER A 332 -1.06 0.56 49.32
C SER A 332 -0.70 2.05 49.39
N ASP A 333 -1.65 2.92 49.04
CA ASP A 333 -1.53 4.40 49.15
C ASP A 333 -0.42 5.03 48.28
N ARG A 334 -0.43 4.70 46.98
CA ARG A 334 0.58 5.13 45.98
C ARG A 334 0.62 6.63 45.72
N ASP A 335 -0.45 7.34 46.04
CA ASP A 335 -0.59 8.78 45.80
C ASP A 335 -0.10 9.61 46.99
N ALA A 336 0.31 8.99 48.09
CA ALA A 336 0.87 9.71 49.23
C ALA A 336 2.14 10.48 48.84
N ALA A 337 2.33 11.65 49.47
CA ALA A 337 3.43 12.56 49.14
C ALA A 337 4.81 11.89 49.30
N GLU A 338 4.98 10.97 50.26
CA GLU A 338 6.24 10.27 50.52
C GLU A 338 6.71 9.32 49.39
N TRP A 339 5.83 9.00 48.44
CA TRP A 339 6.13 8.19 47.25
C TRP A 339 6.28 9.01 45.97
N ASN A 340 5.90 10.29 45.99
CA ASN A 340 5.84 11.13 44.80
C ASN A 340 6.75 12.38 44.90
N THR A 341 6.60 13.18 45.95
CA THR A 341 7.26 14.50 46.06
C THR A 341 8.18 14.64 47.26
N ASP A 342 7.90 13.95 48.37
CA ASP A 342 8.63 14.09 49.62
C ASP A 342 9.70 12.98 49.72
N ALA A 343 10.93 13.39 50.07
CA ALA A 343 12.08 12.48 50.22
C ALA A 343 11.82 11.38 51.28
N LEU A 344 11.22 11.75 52.42
CA LEU A 344 10.95 10.84 53.54
C LEU A 344 9.61 11.17 54.20
N GLY A 345 8.74 10.17 54.34
CA GLY A 345 7.51 10.28 55.14
C GLY A 345 7.50 9.36 56.36
N PRO A 346 6.41 9.40 57.15
CA PRO A 346 6.34 8.71 58.44
C PRO A 346 6.35 7.18 58.31
N THR A 347 6.03 6.62 57.13
CA THR A 347 5.92 5.17 56.94
C THR A 347 7.07 4.58 56.11
N LYS A 348 7.65 5.36 55.19
CA LYS A 348 8.69 4.92 54.23
C LYS A 348 9.87 4.20 54.88
N ARG A 349 10.35 4.65 56.04
CA ARG A 349 11.49 4.03 56.75
C ARG A 349 11.14 2.69 57.37
N GLY A 350 9.89 2.48 57.80
CA GLY A 350 9.43 1.22 58.39
C GLY A 350 9.25 0.09 57.37
N TYR A 351 9.05 0.43 56.09
CA TYR A 351 8.99 -0.56 55.00
C TYR A 351 10.36 -0.87 54.36
N ALA A 352 11.37 -0.03 54.61
CA ALA A 352 12.71 -0.17 54.05
C ALA A 352 13.69 -0.99 54.92
N THR A 353 13.27 -1.40 56.12
CA THR A 353 13.99 -2.30 57.05
C THR A 353 13.25 -3.62 57.16
#